data_AF-A0A8T5A9N9-F1
#
_entry.id   AF-A0A8T5A9N9-F1
#
_cell.length_a   1.000
_cell.length_b   1.000
_cell.length_c   1.000
_cell.angle_alpha   90.00
_cell.angle_beta   90.00
_cell.angle_gamma   90.00
#
_symmetry.space_group_name_H-M   'P 1'
#
loop_
_entity.id
_entity.type
_entity.pdbx_description
1 polymer ?
#
loop_
_entity_poly.entity_id
_entity_poly.type
_entity_poly.pdbx_seq_one_letter_code
_entity_poly.pdbx_strand_id
1 'polypeptide(L)'
;KVFSKCPRVIFITRTTGEYNLMTIMIAEDMDTLNSIVEVCSIRVRKGIRRSEVIIGETPELPKFIPIRLFTDKSDEDAPCGINCGKCLKYIENKCLGCPSTRYYRDINI
;
A
#
# COMPACT_ATOMS: atom_id res chain seq x y z
N LYS A 1 -0.27 13.45 4.90
CA LYS A 1 -1.42 12.98 5.70
C LYS A 1 -2.18 11.83 5.02
N VAL A 2 -2.48 11.88 3.73
CA VAL A 2 -3.23 10.81 3.01
C VAL A 2 -2.75 9.38 3.32
N PHE A 3 -1.45 9.11 3.22
CA PHE A 3 -0.91 7.77 3.51
C PHE A 3 -0.86 7.35 4.98
N SER A 4 -1.11 8.27 5.93
CA SER A 4 -1.19 7.91 7.36
C SER A 4 -2.40 7.04 7.71
N LYS A 5 -3.38 6.96 6.80
CA LYS A 5 -4.55 6.08 6.89
C LYS A 5 -4.46 4.87 5.95
N CYS A 6 -3.39 4.74 5.17
CA CYS A 6 -3.26 3.62 4.24
C CYS A 6 -3.01 2.32 5.02
N PRO A 7 -3.81 1.25 4.80
CA PRO A 7 -3.62 -0.03 5.50
C PRO A 7 -2.27 -0.68 5.24
N ARG A 8 -1.69 -0.43 4.06
CA ARG A 8 -0.44 -1.04 3.62
C ARG A 8 0.81 -0.30 4.05
N VAL A 9 0.69 0.90 4.64
CA VAL A 9 1.84 1.67 5.12
C VAL A 9 2.08 1.34 6.58
N ILE A 10 3.15 0.60 6.87
CA ILE A 10 3.53 0.22 8.24
C ILE A 10 4.52 1.23 8.87
N PHE A 11 5.25 1.96 8.04
CA PHE A 11 6.21 2.97 8.49
C PHE A 11 6.31 4.09 7.46
N ILE A 12 6.38 5.33 7.95
CA ILE A 12 6.66 6.51 7.13
C ILE A 12 7.43 7.53 7.96
N THR A 13 8.51 8.07 7.43
CA THR A 13 9.29 9.11 8.10
C THR A 13 9.90 10.08 7.11
N ARG A 14 10.27 11.27 7.61
CA ARG A 14 11.13 12.21 6.90
C ARG A 14 12.57 11.84 7.17
N THR A 15 13.41 11.97 6.15
CA THR A 15 14.82 11.64 6.21
C THR A 15 15.66 12.86 5.83
N THR A 16 16.89 12.90 6.32
CA THR A 16 17.92 13.83 5.87
C THR A 16 18.91 13.04 5.02
N GLY A 17 19.07 13.41 3.75
CA GLY A 17 19.89 12.66 2.80
C GLY A 17 19.45 12.92 1.35
N GLU A 18 19.78 11.99 0.46
CA GLU A 18 19.42 12.07 -0.96
C GLU A 18 17.89 12.09 -1.19
N TYR A 19 17.17 11.27 -0.42
CA TYR A 19 15.71 11.27 -0.38
C TYR A 19 15.24 11.87 0.94
N ASN A 20 14.17 12.66 0.87
CA ASN A 20 13.58 13.36 2.03
C ASN A 20 12.40 12.62 2.67
N LEU A 21 12.04 11.45 2.14
CA LEU A 21 10.93 10.63 2.60
C LEU A 21 11.26 9.15 2.42
N MET A 22 11.03 8.37 3.48
CA MET A 22 11.11 6.91 3.46
C MET A 22 9.78 6.33 3.92
N THR A 23 9.34 5.27 3.24
CA THR A 23 8.15 4.52 3.62
C THR A 23 8.45 3.03 3.52
N ILE A 24 7.89 2.24 4.43
CA ILE A 24 7.83 0.78 4.30
C ILE A 24 6.37 0.42 4.10
N MET A 25 6.12 -0.35 3.05
CA MET A 25 4.81 -0.83 2.70
C MET A 25 4.82 -2.36 2.66
N ILE A 26 3.69 -2.97 3.00
CA ILE A 26 3.48 -4.41 2.91
C ILE A 26 2.52 -4.74 1.78
N ALA A 27 2.69 -5.90 1.19
CA ALA A 27 1.82 -6.47 0.17
C ALA A 27 1.58 -7.94 0.51
N GLU A 28 0.39 -8.40 0.18
CA GLU A 28 -0.07 -9.75 0.50
C GLU A 28 0.48 -10.81 -0.47
N ASP A 29 0.70 -10.41 -1.72
CA ASP A 29 1.29 -11.23 -2.78
C ASP A 29 2.07 -10.35 -3.77
N MET A 30 2.78 -10.99 -4.71
CA MET A 30 3.60 -10.31 -5.71
C MET A 30 2.79 -9.46 -6.69
N ASP A 31 1.58 -9.89 -7.06
CA ASP A 31 0.72 -9.13 -7.96
C ASP A 31 0.24 -7.83 -7.31
N THR A 32 -0.18 -7.92 -6.06
CA THR A 32 -0.55 -6.79 -5.22
C THR A 32 0.64 -5.86 -4.98
N LEU A 33 1.85 -6.40 -4.75
CA LEU A 33 3.09 -5.63 -4.66
C LEU A 33 3.32 -4.80 -5.92
N ASN A 34 3.29 -5.44 -7.10
CA ASN A 34 3.47 -4.77 -8.38
C ASN A 34 2.42 -3.68 -8.59
N SER A 35 1.16 -3.97 -8.26
CA SER A 35 0.05 -3.02 -8.34
C SER A 35 0.21 -1.83 -7.38
N ILE A 36 0.76 -2.03 -6.19
CA ILE A 36 1.06 -0.94 -5.25
C ILE A 36 2.12 -0.02 -5.86
N VAL A 37 3.22 -0.59 -6.36
CA VAL A 37 4.30 0.18 -6.98
C VAL A 37 3.77 1.02 -8.15
N GLU A 38 2.93 0.45 -9.00
CA GLU A 38 2.45 1.13 -10.21
C GLU A 38 1.29 2.11 -9.97
N VAL A 39 0.36 1.81 -9.06
CA VAL A 39 -0.95 2.49 -9.03
C VAL A 39 -1.25 3.22 -7.73
N CYS A 40 -1.02 2.62 -6.56
CA CYS A 40 -1.61 3.12 -5.30
C CYS A 40 -0.61 3.44 -4.16
N SER A 41 0.68 3.54 -4.48
CA SER A 41 1.75 3.91 -3.54
C SER A 41 2.05 5.42 -3.54
N ILE A 42 2.97 5.82 -2.65
CA ILE A 42 3.35 7.23 -2.49
C ILE A 42 4.02 7.82 -3.74
N ARG A 43 4.71 6.99 -4.55
CA ARG A 43 5.49 7.45 -5.70
C ARG A 43 4.66 8.05 -6.82
N VAL A 44 3.41 7.60 -6.99
CA VAL A 44 2.52 8.11 -8.05
C VAL A 44 1.90 9.47 -7.71
N ARG A 45 2.20 10.04 -6.53
CA ARG A 45 1.67 11.34 -6.14
C ARG A 45 2.35 12.47 -6.87
N LYS A 46 1.51 13.42 -7.31
CA LYS A 46 1.96 14.74 -7.75
C LYS A 46 2.85 15.37 -6.67
N GLY A 47 4.07 15.74 -7.06
CA GLY A 47 5.08 16.33 -6.17
C GLY A 47 6.24 15.40 -5.82
N ILE A 48 6.12 14.09 -6.02
CA ILE A 48 7.28 13.19 -5.95
C ILE A 48 8.08 13.33 -7.24
N ARG A 49 9.32 13.82 -7.12
CA ARG A 49 10.23 14.08 -8.26
C ARG A 49 11.07 12.86 -8.61
N ARG A 50 11.53 12.14 -7.59
CA ARG A 50 12.36 10.94 -7.70
C ARG A 50 11.93 9.97 -6.61
N SER A 51 11.92 8.68 -6.93
CA SER A 51 11.60 7.60 -6.01
C SER A 51 12.47 6.40 -6.32
N GLU A 52 12.87 5.68 -5.27
CA GLU A 52 13.52 4.38 -5.37
C GLU A 52 12.65 3.36 -4.66
N VAL A 53 12.55 2.16 -5.24
CA VAL A 53 11.74 1.06 -4.70
C VAL A 53 12.67 -0.12 -4.50
N ILE A 54 12.73 -0.60 -3.27
CA ILE A 54 13.48 -1.79 -2.88
C ILE A 54 12.45 -2.83 -2.45
N ILE A 55 12.49 -4.00 -3.08
CA ILE A 55 11.64 -5.13 -2.72
C ILE A 55 12.39 -5.91 -1.65
N GLY A 56 11.84 -5.89 -0.43
CA GLY A 56 12.38 -6.65 0.70
C GLY A 56 11.70 -8.01 0.83
N GLU A 57 12.44 -8.98 1.34
CA GLU A 57 11.89 -10.24 1.84
C GLU A 57 11.28 -10.05 3.23
N THR A 58 10.74 -11.12 3.80
CA THR A 58 10.23 -11.13 5.18
C THR A 58 11.32 -10.65 6.14
N PRO A 59 11.03 -9.67 7.02
CA PRO A 59 12.03 -9.16 7.95
C PRO A 59 12.53 -10.24 8.92
N GLU A 60 13.84 -10.36 9.07
CA GLU A 60 14.44 -11.18 10.14
C GLU A 60 14.17 -10.57 11.53
N LEU A 61 14.18 -9.24 11.60
CA LEU A 61 13.88 -8.45 12.79
C LEU A 61 13.12 -7.16 12.41
N PRO A 62 12.10 -6.76 13.19
CA PRO A 62 11.50 -7.49 14.31
C PRO A 62 10.67 -8.68 13.81
N LYS A 63 10.50 -9.71 14.67
CA LYS A 63 9.66 -10.88 14.37
C LYS A 63 8.16 -10.55 14.18
N PHE A 64 7.73 -9.39 14.68
CA PHE A 64 6.35 -8.93 14.61
C PHE A 64 6.32 -7.47 14.18
N ILE A 65 5.41 -7.16 13.25
CA ILE A 65 5.20 -5.81 12.75
C ILE A 65 3.80 -5.37 13.15
N PRO A 66 3.62 -4.16 13.69
CA PRO A 66 2.29 -3.62 13.96
C PRO A 66 1.59 -3.29 12.63
N ILE A 67 0.60 -4.10 12.26
CA ILE A 67 -0.24 -3.89 11.08
C ILE A 67 -1.61 -3.41 11.55
N ARG A 68 -2.18 -2.41 10.85
CA ARG A 68 -3.54 -1.94 11.14
C ARG A 68 -4.54 -2.84 10.42
N LEU A 69 -5.38 -3.50 11.20
CA LEU A 69 -6.53 -4.22 10.67
C LEU A 69 -7.71 -3.27 10.53
N PHE A 70 -8.43 -3.36 9.41
CA PHE A 70 -9.62 -2.57 9.13
C PHE A 70 -10.81 -3.50 9.16
N THR A 71 -11.64 -3.35 10.20
CA THR A 71 -12.84 -4.18 10.41
C THR A 71 -14.04 -3.64 9.66
N ASP A 72 -14.15 -2.32 9.56
CA ASP A 72 -15.14 -1.66 8.70
C ASP A 72 -14.58 -1.53 7.28
N LYS A 73 -15.15 -2.31 6.37
CA LYS A 73 -14.82 -2.34 4.94
C LYS A 73 -15.95 -1.73 4.10
N SER A 74 -16.80 -0.87 4.66
CA SER A 74 -17.95 -0.31 3.93
C SER A 74 -17.59 0.73 2.87
N ASP A 75 -16.42 1.37 3.00
CA ASP A 75 -15.96 2.42 2.08
C ASP A 75 -15.76 1.90 0.65
N GLU A 76 -16.11 2.72 -0.34
CA GLU A 76 -15.84 2.45 -1.76
C GLU A 76 -14.44 2.95 -2.18
N ASP A 77 -14.05 4.12 -1.69
CA ASP A 77 -12.79 4.77 -2.02
C ASP A 77 -11.74 4.48 -0.94
N ALA A 78 -10.55 4.07 -1.38
CA ALA A 78 -9.44 3.86 -0.47
C ALA A 78 -8.98 5.19 0.15
N PRO A 79 -8.30 5.19 1.31
CA PRO A 79 -7.72 6.39 1.92
C PRO A 79 -6.75 7.13 0.99
N CYS A 80 -6.17 6.45 0.01
CA CYS A 80 -5.34 7.05 -1.03
C CYS A 80 -6.14 7.72 -2.17
N GLY A 81 -7.48 7.68 -2.14
CA GLY A 81 -8.36 8.24 -3.16
C GLY A 81 -8.50 7.37 -4.42
N ILE A 82 -8.01 6.14 -4.41
CA ILE A 82 -8.23 5.17 -5.49
C ILE A 82 -9.51 4.39 -5.20
N ASN A 83 -10.40 4.33 -6.19
CA ASN A 83 -11.55 3.44 -6.16
C ASN A 83 -11.13 2.07 -6.72
N CYS A 84 -11.01 1.06 -5.86
CA CYS A 84 -10.55 -0.26 -6.31
C CYS A 84 -11.53 -0.93 -7.28
N GLY A 85 -12.84 -0.69 -7.14
CA GLY A 85 -13.85 -1.21 -8.07
C GLY A 85 -13.71 -0.69 -9.52
N LYS A 86 -13.00 0.42 -9.72
CA LYS A 86 -12.69 1.01 -11.04
C LYS A 86 -11.22 0.86 -11.44
N CYS A 87 -10.40 0.22 -10.61
CA CYS A 87 -8.97 0.06 -10.85
C CYS A 87 -8.70 -1.12 -11.79
N LEU A 88 -7.99 -0.87 -12.89
CA LEU A 88 -7.70 -1.90 -13.90
C LEU A 88 -6.98 -3.13 -13.30
N LYS A 89 -5.97 -2.91 -12.45
CA LYS A 89 -5.23 -4.00 -11.79
C LYS A 89 -6.13 -4.89 -10.93
N TYR A 90 -7.11 -4.31 -10.25
CA TYR A 90 -8.08 -5.07 -9.46
C TYR A 90 -9.05 -5.86 -10.36
N ILE A 91 -9.56 -5.23 -11.41
CA ILE A 91 -10.48 -5.85 -12.38
C ILE A 91 -9.80 -7.05 -13.08
N GLU A 92 -8.52 -6.93 -13.41
CA GLU A 92 -7.71 -7.98 -14.03
C GLU A 92 -7.22 -9.07 -13.04
N ASN A 93 -7.68 -9.07 -11.79
CA ASN A 93 -7.23 -9.99 -10.73
C ASN A 93 -5.73 -9.93 -10.40
N LYS A 94 -5.07 -8.80 -10.68
CA LYS A 94 -3.65 -8.55 -10.36
C LYS A 94 -3.44 -7.75 -9.07
N CYS A 95 -4.49 -7.63 -8.25
CA CYS A 95 -4.45 -6.93 -6.98
C CYS A 95 -5.65 -7.36 -6.14
N LEU A 96 -5.46 -7.56 -4.85
CA LEU A 96 -6.54 -7.91 -3.93
C LEU A 96 -7.46 -6.75 -3.55
N GLY A 97 -7.23 -5.53 -4.05
CA GLY A 97 -7.98 -4.34 -3.65
C GLY A 97 -7.42 -3.69 -2.39
N CYS A 98 -8.05 -2.66 -1.84
CA CYS A 98 -7.55 -1.98 -0.64
C CYS A 98 -8.16 -2.60 0.62
N PRO A 99 -7.38 -3.01 1.64
CA PRO A 99 -7.92 -3.64 2.85
C PRO A 99 -8.97 -2.84 3.62
N SER A 100 -9.03 -1.53 3.42
CA SER A 100 -10.01 -0.65 4.07
C SER A 100 -11.28 -0.42 3.25
N THR A 101 -11.50 -1.14 2.14
CA THR A 101 -12.66 -0.95 1.26
C THR A 101 -13.39 -2.26 1.02
N ARG A 102 -14.64 -2.16 0.56
CA ARG A 102 -15.50 -3.32 0.26
C ARG A 102 -14.98 -4.20 -0.88
N TYR A 103 -14.01 -3.69 -1.62
CA TYR A 103 -13.40 -4.37 -2.76
C TYR A 103 -12.24 -5.28 -2.36
N TYR A 104 -11.86 -5.32 -1.08
CA TYR A 104 -10.80 -6.19 -0.65
C TYR A 104 -11.18 -7.67 -0.79
N ARG A 105 -10.37 -8.44 -1.49
CA ARG A 105 -10.47 -9.90 -1.59
C ARG A 105 -9.54 -10.47 -0.55
N ASP A 106 -10.10 -10.82 0.61
CA ASP A 106 -9.34 -11.47 1.67
C ASP A 106 -8.68 -12.74 1.10
N ILE A 107 -7.39 -12.94 1.40
CA ILE A 107 -6.78 -14.26 1.27
C ILE A 107 -7.40 -15.09 2.40
N ASN A 108 -8.14 -16.14 2.06
CA ASN A 108 -8.53 -17.13 3.07
C ASN A 108 -7.23 -17.67 3.70
N ILE A 109 -6.97 -17.28 4.95
CA ILE A 109 -5.94 -17.88 5.79
C ILE A 109 -6.54 -19.13 6.43
#